data_AF-A0A6C0FPZ8-F1
#
_entry.id   AF-A0A6C0FPZ8-F1
#
_cell.length_a   1.000
_cell.length_b   1.000
_cell.length_c   1.000
_cell.angle_alpha   90.00
_cell.angle_beta   90.00
_cell.angle_gamma   90.00
#
_symmetry.space_group_name_H-M   'P 1'
#
loop_
_entity.id
_entity.type
_entity.pdbx_description
1 polymer ?
#
loop_
_entity_poly.entity_id
_entity_poly.type
_entity_poly.pdbx_seq_one_letter_code
_entity_poly.pdbx_strand_id
1 'polypeptide(L)'
;MPSITNPNLTLSESEGQVTLRVEYDATFTAIDRHLAALGLNFHAHTTAHGSDGGIKGSTLTEFPRHRFEVTEGDTDQVFRNVVERHTVARSVLGEDPVGDADEIMVNVRVHSPLPPIFTDDELSDIEVLTSAG
;
A
#
# COMPACT_ATOMS: atom_id res chain seq x y z
N MET A 1 15.74 -2.38 -9.27
CA MET A 1 14.65 -1.52 -8.76
C MET A 1 13.71 -2.45 -8.04
N PRO A 2 13.24 -2.06 -6.84
CA PRO A 2 12.37 -2.92 -6.06
C PRO A 2 11.07 -3.22 -6.80
N SER A 3 10.40 -4.29 -6.43
CA SER A 3 9.05 -4.60 -6.91
C SER A 3 8.15 -4.96 -5.75
N ILE A 4 6.85 -4.68 -5.92
CA ILE A 4 5.78 -5.14 -5.04
C ILE A 4 5.01 -6.23 -5.78
N THR A 5 4.57 -7.25 -5.06
CA THR A 5 3.72 -8.31 -5.61
C THR A 5 2.68 -8.75 -4.59
N ASN A 6 1.57 -9.30 -5.08
CA ASN A 6 0.47 -9.85 -4.27
C ASN A 6 -0.12 -8.85 -3.24
N PRO A 7 -0.35 -7.56 -3.58
CA PRO A 7 -1.06 -6.67 -2.69
C PRO A 7 -2.49 -7.19 -2.45
N ASN A 8 -2.86 -7.34 -1.18
CA ASN A 8 -4.16 -7.82 -0.75
C ASN A 8 -4.68 -6.92 0.36
N LEU A 9 -5.79 -6.25 0.10
CA LEU A 9 -6.50 -5.40 1.05
C LEU A 9 -7.52 -6.23 1.83
N THR A 10 -7.70 -5.89 3.10
CA THR A 10 -8.80 -6.35 3.92
C THR A 10 -9.30 -5.18 4.75
N LEU A 11 -10.62 -5.03 4.84
CA LEU A 11 -11.26 -4.01 5.65
C LEU A 11 -11.90 -4.64 6.89
N SER A 12 -11.80 -3.94 8.02
CA SER A 12 -12.55 -4.31 9.23
C SER A 12 -13.11 -3.06 9.87
N GLU A 13 -14.42 -3.07 10.13
CA GLU A 13 -15.13 -1.95 10.74
C GLU A 13 -15.47 -2.26 12.21
N SER A 14 -15.24 -1.29 13.08
CA SER A 14 -15.63 -1.35 14.49
C SER A 14 -15.86 0.06 15.01
N GLU A 15 -17.00 0.29 15.66
CA GLU A 15 -17.32 1.57 16.34
C GLU A 15 -17.15 2.81 15.44
N GLY A 16 -17.54 2.72 14.16
CA GLY A 16 -17.44 3.83 13.19
C GLY A 16 -16.02 4.11 12.68
N GLN A 17 -15.06 3.24 13.01
CA GLN A 17 -13.69 3.26 12.50
C GLN A 17 -13.49 2.08 11.56
N VAL A 18 -12.76 2.31 10.47
CA VAL A 18 -12.38 1.27 9.52
C VAL A 18 -10.87 1.10 9.57
N THR A 19 -10.43 -0.13 9.82
CA THR A 19 -9.04 -0.52 9.72
C THR A 19 -8.79 -1.15 8.36
N LEU A 20 -8.01 -0.45 7.54
CA LEU A 20 -7.44 -0.96 6.32
C LEU A 20 -6.20 -1.76 6.68
N ARG A 21 -6.17 -3.03 6.29
CA ARG A 21 -4.99 -3.89 6.40
C ARG A 21 -4.59 -4.33 5.00
N VAL A 22 -3.42 -3.89 4.54
CA VAL A 22 -2.84 -4.32 3.28
C VAL A 22 -1.65 -5.24 3.55
N GLU A 23 -1.62 -6.36 2.84
CA GLU A 23 -0.54 -7.33 2.86
C GLU A 23 0.10 -7.41 1.48
N TYR A 24 1.43 -7.45 1.40
CA TYR A 24 2.13 -7.56 0.13
C TYR A 24 3.53 -8.16 0.31
N ASP A 25 4.17 -8.56 -0.78
CA ASP A 25 5.57 -8.93 -0.82
C ASP A 25 6.38 -7.81 -1.47
N ALA A 26 7.58 -7.53 -0.94
CA ALA A 26 8.53 -6.58 -1.53
C ALA A 26 9.85 -7.28 -1.87
N THR A 27 10.29 -7.18 -3.12
CA THR A 27 11.55 -7.76 -3.59
C THR A 27 12.55 -6.66 -3.91
N PHE A 28 13.77 -6.80 -3.37
CA PHE A 28 14.90 -5.92 -3.60
C PHE A 28 15.99 -6.69 -4.32
N THR A 29 16.40 -6.21 -5.50
CA THR A 29 17.45 -6.85 -6.29
C THR A 29 18.82 -6.69 -5.66
N ALA A 30 19.82 -7.45 -6.10
CA ALA A 30 21.21 -7.27 -5.69
C ALA A 30 21.70 -5.81 -5.83
N ILE A 31 21.30 -5.11 -6.90
CA ILE A 31 21.65 -3.70 -7.09
C ILE A 31 21.04 -2.82 -6.00
N ASP A 32 19.76 -3.02 -5.67
CA ASP A 32 19.08 -2.26 -4.62
C ASP A 32 19.77 -2.47 -3.26
N ARG A 33 20.23 -3.70 -3.00
CA ARG A 33 20.99 -4.08 -1.81
C ARG A 33 22.36 -3.43 -1.70
N HIS A 34 23.11 -3.34 -2.80
CA HIS A 34 24.37 -2.58 -2.81
C HIS A 34 24.13 -1.08 -2.62
N LEU A 35 23.07 -0.52 -3.21
CA LEU A 35 22.71 0.87 -2.99
C LEU A 35 22.32 1.14 -1.53
N ALA A 36 21.60 0.20 -0.88
CA ALA A 36 21.31 0.29 0.55
C ALA A 36 22.60 0.31 1.39
N ALA A 37 23.60 -0.49 1.05
CA ALA A 37 24.91 -0.48 1.70
C ALA A 37 25.64 0.87 1.55
N LEU A 38 25.39 1.60 0.46
CA LEU A 38 25.89 2.96 0.22
C LEU A 38 25.04 4.04 0.91
N GLY A 39 24.05 3.66 1.72
CA GLY A 39 23.24 4.57 2.53
C GLY A 39 21.87 4.92 1.92
N LEU A 40 21.45 4.25 0.85
CA LEU A 40 20.14 4.48 0.26
C LEU A 40 19.03 3.85 1.11
N ASN A 41 17.95 4.60 1.34
CA ASN A 41 16.83 4.15 2.17
C ASN A 41 15.57 3.96 1.33
N PHE A 42 15.03 2.74 1.36
CA PHE A 42 13.78 2.41 0.68
C PHE A 42 12.61 2.49 1.64
N HIS A 43 11.50 3.04 1.15
CA HIS A 43 10.27 3.09 1.92
C HIS A 43 9.04 2.91 1.04
N ALA A 44 8.04 2.18 1.54
CA ALA A 44 6.75 2.06 0.89
C ALA A 44 5.95 3.35 1.08
N HIS A 45 5.26 3.73 0.02
CA HIS A 45 4.20 4.72 -0.01
C HIS A 45 2.93 3.99 -0.39
N THR A 46 2.02 3.92 0.57
CA THR A 46 0.81 3.15 0.48
C THR A 46 -0.36 4.11 0.60
N THR A 47 -1.18 4.22 -0.45
CA THR A 47 -2.32 5.14 -0.49
C THR A 47 -3.61 4.36 -0.73
N ALA A 48 -4.63 4.68 0.05
CA ALA A 48 -5.98 4.18 -0.18
C ALA A 48 -6.70 5.10 -1.15
N HIS A 49 -7.41 4.49 -2.09
CA HIS A 49 -8.16 5.16 -3.13
C HIS A 49 -9.56 4.60 -3.16
N GLY A 50 -10.45 5.47 -3.62
CA GLY A 50 -11.72 5.02 -4.10
C GLY A 50 -11.65 4.29 -5.41
N SER A 51 -12.69 3.54 -5.72
CA SER A 51 -12.78 2.74 -6.93
C SER A 51 -14.21 2.62 -7.40
N ASP A 52 -14.55 3.20 -8.53
CA ASP A 52 -15.86 2.97 -9.14
C ASP A 52 -15.74 1.95 -10.26
N GLY A 53 -16.22 0.71 -10.04
CA GLY A 53 -16.18 -0.33 -11.06
C GLY A 53 -14.74 -0.72 -11.48
N GLY A 54 -13.81 -0.63 -10.53
CA GLY A 54 -12.40 -0.96 -10.70
C GLY A 54 -11.51 0.15 -11.26
N ILE A 55 -12.04 1.37 -11.41
CA ILE A 55 -11.25 2.53 -11.82
C ILE A 55 -10.74 3.26 -10.58
N LYS A 56 -9.42 3.32 -10.42
CA LYS A 56 -8.77 4.08 -9.32
C LYS A 56 -9.21 5.55 -9.32
N GLY A 57 -9.92 5.94 -8.28
CA GLY A 57 -10.36 7.28 -7.99
C GLY A 57 -9.33 8.10 -7.20
N SER A 58 -9.84 9.13 -6.51
CA SER A 58 -9.01 10.04 -5.72
C SER A 58 -8.39 9.35 -4.49
N THR A 59 -7.28 9.89 -4.00
CA THR A 59 -6.68 9.41 -2.74
C THR A 59 -7.58 9.82 -1.57
N LEU A 60 -8.01 8.83 -0.78
CA LEU A 60 -8.83 9.02 0.42
C LEU A 60 -7.96 9.22 1.66
N THR A 61 -6.90 8.41 1.79
CA THR A 61 -5.93 8.50 2.88
C THR A 61 -4.58 7.89 2.50
N GLU A 62 -3.54 8.18 3.28
CA GLU A 62 -2.17 7.67 3.12
C GLU A 62 -1.73 6.96 4.40
N PHE A 63 -1.07 5.82 4.25
CA PHE A 63 -0.51 5.05 5.35
C PHE A 63 0.80 5.70 5.84
N PRO A 64 1.18 5.47 7.12
CA PRO A 64 2.52 5.79 7.56
C PRO A 64 3.58 5.09 6.70
N ARG A 65 4.64 5.81 6.32
CA ARG A 65 5.71 5.26 5.49
C ARG A 65 6.38 4.07 6.17
N HIS A 66 6.35 2.91 5.52
CA HIS A 66 7.07 1.72 5.96
C HIS A 66 8.51 1.77 5.43
N ARG A 67 9.52 1.70 6.29
CA ARG A 67 10.93 1.61 5.86
C ARG A 67 11.37 0.16 5.74
N PHE A 68 12.04 -0.19 4.65
CA PHE A 68 12.65 -1.51 4.49
C PHE A 68 14.10 -1.51 4.97
N GLU A 69 14.43 -2.43 5.87
CA GLU A 69 15.80 -2.67 6.34
C GLU A 69 16.54 -3.58 5.33
N VAL A 70 16.78 -3.03 4.14
CA VAL A 70 17.49 -3.72 3.06
C VAL A 70 18.97 -3.89 3.45
N THR A 71 19.47 -5.12 3.32
CA THR A 71 20.85 -5.48 3.69
C THR A 71 21.70 -5.71 2.44
N GLU A 72 23.00 -5.44 2.52
CA GLU A 72 23.94 -5.74 1.43
C GLU A 72 23.88 -7.23 1.01
N GLY A 73 24.06 -7.52 -0.28
CA GLY A 73 24.20 -8.88 -0.79
C GLY A 73 24.02 -9.01 -2.30
N ASP A 74 24.49 -10.14 -2.85
CA ASP A 74 24.55 -10.40 -4.29
C ASP A 74 23.31 -11.13 -4.85
N THR A 75 22.32 -11.41 -4.00
CA THR A 75 21.07 -12.06 -4.39
C THR A 75 19.87 -11.24 -3.96
N ASP A 76 18.71 -11.51 -4.54
CA ASP A 76 17.48 -10.82 -4.15
C ASP A 76 17.16 -11.00 -2.66
N GLN A 77 16.65 -9.93 -2.04
CA GLN A 77 16.08 -9.94 -0.71
C GLN A 77 14.57 -9.77 -0.83
N VAL A 78 13.81 -10.72 -0.28
CA VAL A 78 12.35 -10.68 -0.31
C VAL A 78 11.83 -10.48 1.10
N PHE A 79 11.07 -9.41 1.31
CA PHE A 79 10.24 -9.22 2.49
C PHE A 79 8.86 -9.79 2.18
N ARG A 80 8.52 -10.91 2.81
CA ARG A 80 7.25 -11.59 2.58
C ARG A 80 6.19 -11.17 3.57
N ASN A 81 4.94 -11.11 3.13
CA ASN A 81 3.76 -10.83 3.96
C ASN A 81 3.98 -9.56 4.80
N VAL A 82 4.47 -8.49 4.17
CA VAL A 82 4.58 -7.17 4.79
C VAL A 82 3.17 -6.69 5.08
N VAL A 83 2.86 -6.38 6.34
CA VAL A 83 1.52 -5.94 6.73
C VAL A 83 1.57 -4.49 7.18
N GLU A 84 0.82 -3.65 6.50
CA GLU A 84 0.54 -2.29 6.93
C GLU A 84 -0.91 -2.16 7.41
N ARG A 85 -1.11 -1.34 8.44
CA ARG A 85 -2.43 -1.05 8.99
C ARG A 85 -2.63 0.43 9.13
N HIS A 86 -3.82 0.88 8.78
CA HIS A 86 -4.22 2.26 8.96
C HIS A 86 -5.70 2.30 9.34
N THR A 87 -6.00 2.98 10.45
CA THR A 87 -7.37 3.11 10.95
C THR A 87 -7.82 4.54 10.74
N VAL A 88 -8.96 4.70 10.07
CA VAL A 88 -9.59 5.98 9.77
C VAL A 88 -11.06 5.95 10.12
N ALA A 89 -11.67 7.13 10.25
CA ALA A 89 -13.11 7.22 10.40
C ALA A 89 -13.81 6.70 9.15
N ARG A 90 -14.95 6.02 9.32
CA ARG A 90 -15.78 5.53 8.21
C ARG A 90 -16.11 6.62 7.19
N SER A 91 -16.27 7.86 7.65
CA SER A 91 -16.55 9.04 6.82
C SER A 91 -15.38 9.46 5.92
N VAL A 92 -14.14 9.04 6.21
CA VAL A 92 -12.97 9.30 5.35
C VAL A 92 -13.02 8.42 4.10
N LEU A 93 -13.58 7.22 4.24
CA LEU A 93 -13.71 6.24 3.15
C LEU A 93 -15.08 6.32 2.44
N GLY A 94 -15.94 7.27 2.81
CA GLY A 94 -17.22 7.46 2.16
C GLY A 94 -17.05 8.32 0.90
N GLU A 95 -17.11 7.71 -0.27
CA GLU A 95 -17.01 8.38 -1.57
C GLU A 95 -18.34 8.96 -2.00
N ASP A 96 -19.43 8.21 -1.80
CA ASP A 96 -20.78 8.67 -2.14
C ASP A 96 -21.78 8.41 -1.00
N PRO A 97 -22.18 9.45 -0.23
CA PRO A 97 -23.15 9.30 0.84
C PRO A 97 -24.58 8.98 0.37
N VAL A 98 -24.87 9.03 -0.94
CA VAL A 98 -26.19 8.73 -1.52
C VAL A 98 -26.09 7.66 -2.64
N GLY A 99 -24.90 7.11 -2.87
CA GLY A 99 -24.58 6.23 -3.99
C GLY A 99 -24.58 4.74 -3.67
N ASP A 100 -23.78 4.00 -4.42
CA ASP A 100 -23.49 2.59 -4.20
C ASP A 100 -22.54 2.38 -3.00
N ALA A 101 -22.21 1.11 -2.73
CA ALA A 101 -21.34 0.78 -1.61
C ALA A 101 -19.92 1.25 -1.90
N ASP A 102 -19.26 1.86 -0.92
CA ASP A 102 -17.90 2.39 -1.12
C ASP A 102 -16.93 1.22 -1.42
N GLU A 103 -16.27 1.32 -2.58
CA GLU A 103 -15.32 0.35 -3.11
C GLU A 103 -13.91 0.90 -2.92
N ILE A 104 -13.10 0.24 -2.08
CA ILE A 104 -11.77 0.73 -1.70
C ILE A 104 -10.69 -0.14 -2.34
N MET A 105 -9.66 0.50 -2.91
CA MET A 105 -8.43 -0.16 -3.32
C MET A 105 -7.21 0.52 -2.72
N VAL A 106 -6.11 -0.21 -2.58
CA VAL A 106 -4.83 0.32 -2.09
C VAL A 106 -3.78 0.23 -3.18
N ASN A 107 -3.04 1.33 -3.36
CA ASN A 107 -1.86 1.39 -4.21
C ASN A 107 -0.62 1.33 -3.33
N VAL A 108 0.30 0.39 -3.62
CA VAL A 108 1.59 0.26 -2.93
C VAL A 108 2.70 0.57 -3.91
N ARG A 109 3.63 1.44 -3.52
CA ARG A 109 4.85 1.74 -4.27
C ARG A 109 6.05 1.83 -3.36
N VAL A 110 7.23 1.49 -3.85
CA VAL A 110 8.49 1.77 -3.15
C VAL A 110 9.13 3.02 -3.74
N HIS A 111 9.52 3.95 -2.89
CA HIS A 111 10.30 5.11 -3.29
C HIS A 111 11.80 4.83 -3.10
N SER A 112 12.57 4.99 -4.18
CA SER A 112 14.01 5.17 -4.11
C SER A 112 14.31 6.66 -4.09
N PRO A 113 15.08 7.20 -3.12
CA PRO A 113 15.41 8.62 -3.12
C PRO A 113 16.46 8.99 -4.19
N LEU A 114 17.14 8.02 -4.81
CA LEU A 114 18.14 8.25 -5.88
C LEU A 114 18.10 7.15 -6.97
N PRO A 115 17.76 7.49 -8.22
CA PRO A 115 17.02 8.70 -8.59
C PRO A 115 15.68 8.74 -7.84
N PRO A 116 15.10 9.94 -7.57
CA PRO A 116 13.85 10.09 -6.83
C PRO A 116 12.68 9.60 -7.68
N ILE A 117 12.56 8.28 -7.77
CA ILE A 117 11.55 7.59 -8.57
C ILE A 117 10.81 6.60 -7.68
N PHE A 118 9.53 6.47 -7.97
CA PHE A 118 8.73 5.39 -7.45
C PHE A 118 8.85 4.18 -8.35
N THR A 119 8.65 3.00 -7.78
CA THR A 119 8.28 1.81 -8.54
C THR A 119 6.94 2.03 -9.24
N ASP A 120 6.60 1.12 -10.15
CA ASP A 120 5.27 1.06 -10.74
C ASP A 120 4.19 0.94 -9.64
N ASP A 121 3.00 1.46 -9.95
CA ASP A 121 1.81 1.34 -9.10
C ASP A 121 1.38 -0.14 -9.07
N GLU A 122 1.38 -0.74 -7.88
CA GLU A 122 0.82 -2.08 -7.67
C GLU A 122 -0.46 -1.96 -6.85
N LEU A 123 -1.59 -2.27 -7.50
CA LEU A 123 -2.93 -2.15 -6.92
C LEU A 123 -3.34 -3.45 -6.24
N SER A 124 -3.92 -3.33 -5.06
CA SER A 124 -4.62 -4.44 -4.40
C SER A 124 -5.89 -4.82 -5.17
N ASP A 125 -6.51 -5.90 -4.69
CA ASP A 125 -7.93 -6.14 -4.88
C ASP A 125 -8.80 -4.98 -4.33
N ILE A 126 -10.07 -5.02 -4.72
CA ILE A 126 -11.09 -4.05 -4.32
C ILE A 126 -11.91 -4.66 -3.20
N GLU A 127 -12.00 -3.93 -2.09
CA GLU A 127 -12.80 -4.31 -0.94
C GLU A 127 -14.01 -3.39 -0.82
N VAL A 128 -15.20 -3.98 -0.72
CA VAL A 128 -16.45 -3.25 -0.56
C VAL A 128 -16.72 -3.01 0.92
N LEU A 129 -16.86 -1.75 1.28
CA LEU A 129 -17.16 -1.32 2.63
C LEU A 129 -18.66 -1.40 2.88
N THR A 130 -19.12 -2.61 3.20
CA THR A 130 -20.53 -2.88 3.48
C THR A 130 -21.06 -1.98 4.59
N SER A 131 -22.22 -1.38 4.41
CA SER A 131 -22.90 -0.63 5.47
C SER A 131 -23.08 -1.53 6.70
N ALA A 132 -22.60 -1.08 7.85
CA ALA A 132 -22.91 -1.70 9.13
C ALA A 132 -24.46 -1.72 9.26
N GLY A 133 -25.02 -2.93 9.36
CA GLY A 133 -26.46 -3.13 9.59
C GLY A 133 -26.93 -2.62 10.94
#